data_AF-A0A060WFT3-F1
#
_entry.id   AF-A0A060WFT3-F1
#
_cell.length_a   1.000
_cell.length_b   1.000
_cell.length_c   1.000
_cell.angle_alpha   90.00
_cell.angle_beta   90.00
_cell.angle_gamma   90.00
#
_symmetry.space_group_name_H-M   'P 1'
#
loop_
_entity.id
_entity.type
_entity.pdbx_description
1 polymer ?
#
loop_
_entity_poly.entity_id
_entity_poly.type
_entity_poly.pdbx_seq_one_letter_code
_entity_poly.pdbx_strand_id
1 'polypeptide(L)'
;MVCAPGPRWFLLTALLHAVAPLDIRERPRQCDPPKSQSDMNSFLWTVKHPAPYPPSYLFGTIHVPYTRVWDFIPDVSKRAFQTSTNVFFELDLTDPLTISKLTSCQLLPHGENLQTLLPRDLYRRLKRHLDYVKHMMPYWMTADQRGRGLYADYLFNAIAGNWERKRPVWVMLMVNSLTESDVRSRGTPVLDLFLAQEADRMGKRTGAVERVEEQCHPLNGLNFSQVRDGTTWRGWGLDMIIGMGDI
;
A
#
# COMPACT_ATOMS: atom_id res chain seq x y z
N MET A 1 -10.92 9.08 -87.04
CA MET A 1 -11.94 9.91 -86.35
C MET A 1 -12.21 9.23 -85.02
N VAL A 2 -11.83 9.83 -83.89
CA VAL A 2 -12.74 10.56 -82.96
C VAL A 2 -13.84 9.61 -82.43
N CYS A 3 -14.11 9.35 -81.16
CA CYS A 3 -13.63 9.80 -79.86
C CYS A 3 -14.16 8.80 -78.80
N ALA A 4 -13.55 8.75 -77.62
CA ALA A 4 -14.12 8.16 -76.39
C ALA A 4 -15.34 9.00 -75.88
N PRO A 5 -16.18 8.52 -74.93
CA PRO A 5 -15.75 8.36 -73.53
C PRO A 5 -16.32 7.15 -72.74
N GLY A 6 -15.41 6.51 -72.00
CA GLY A 6 -15.51 5.81 -70.71
C GLY A 6 -16.82 5.16 -70.20
N PRO A 7 -16.81 3.83 -69.97
CA PRO A 7 -17.70 3.20 -69.00
C PRO A 7 -17.04 3.14 -67.61
N ARG A 8 -17.80 3.55 -66.60
CA ARG A 8 -17.48 3.49 -65.17
C ARG A 8 -17.15 2.07 -64.73
N TRP A 9 -15.97 1.87 -64.16
CA TRP A 9 -15.66 0.68 -63.36
C TRP A 9 -16.49 0.69 -62.08
N PHE A 10 -17.58 -0.07 -62.06
CA PHE A 10 -18.18 -0.53 -60.82
C PHE A 10 -17.38 -1.75 -60.34
N LEU A 11 -16.35 -1.49 -59.54
CA LEU A 11 -15.68 -2.54 -58.76
C LEU A 11 -16.58 -2.87 -57.56
N LEU A 12 -17.08 -4.11 -57.56
CA LEU A 12 -17.63 -4.79 -56.40
C LEU A 12 -16.65 -4.71 -55.22
N THR A 13 -17.03 -4.00 -54.17
CA THR A 13 -16.37 -4.11 -52.86
C THR A 13 -17.33 -4.82 -51.92
N ALA A 14 -17.00 -6.07 -51.64
CA ALA A 14 -17.62 -6.87 -50.59
C ALA A 14 -17.34 -6.21 -49.24
N LEU A 15 -18.39 -5.79 -48.54
CA LEU A 15 -18.32 -5.41 -47.13
C LEU A 15 -18.12 -6.68 -46.29
N LEU A 16 -16.85 -7.05 -46.09
CA LEU A 16 -16.44 -7.89 -44.96
C LEU A 16 -16.58 -7.06 -43.69
N HIS A 17 -17.73 -7.16 -43.02
CA HIS A 17 -17.82 -6.78 -41.62
C HIS A 17 -17.04 -7.82 -40.81
N ALA A 18 -15.78 -7.50 -40.50
CA ALA A 18 -15.04 -8.15 -39.43
C ALA A 18 -15.77 -7.84 -38.12
N VAL A 19 -16.63 -8.77 -37.69
CA VAL A 19 -17.17 -8.78 -36.33
C VAL A 19 -15.99 -9.03 -35.42
N ALA A 20 -15.54 -7.99 -34.70
CA ALA A 20 -14.55 -8.13 -33.65
C ALA A 20 -15.04 -9.20 -32.66
N PRO A 21 -14.21 -10.17 -32.25
CA PRO A 21 -14.60 -11.11 -31.21
C PRO A 21 -14.96 -10.30 -29.97
N LEU A 22 -16.15 -10.54 -29.43
CA LEU A 22 -16.53 -10.03 -28.12
C LEU A 22 -15.49 -10.59 -27.13
N ASP A 23 -14.58 -9.74 -26.67
CA ASP A 23 -13.66 -10.06 -25.60
C ASP A 23 -14.49 -10.26 -24.34
N ILE A 24 -14.91 -11.51 -24.10
CA ILE A 24 -15.47 -11.94 -22.82
C ILE A 24 -14.31 -11.86 -21.84
N ARG A 25 -14.10 -10.66 -21.29
CA ARG A 25 -13.18 -10.44 -20.20
C ARG A 25 -13.68 -11.30 -19.04
N GLU A 26 -13.08 -12.47 -18.86
CA GLU A 26 -13.34 -13.33 -17.72
C GLU A 26 -13.23 -12.44 -16.47
N ARG A 27 -14.31 -12.40 -15.67
CA ARG A 27 -14.23 -11.77 -14.36
C ARG A 27 -13.03 -12.39 -13.64
N PRO A 28 -12.14 -11.58 -13.03
CA PRO A 28 -11.01 -12.14 -12.29
C PRO A 28 -11.56 -13.17 -11.32
N ARG A 29 -10.99 -14.40 -11.35
CA ARG A 29 -11.39 -15.49 -10.47
C ARG A 29 -11.40 -14.94 -9.04
N GLN A 30 -12.60 -14.86 -8.46
CA GLN A 30 -12.74 -14.49 -7.07
C GLN A 30 -12.10 -15.63 -6.29
N CYS A 31 -10.97 -15.36 -5.64
CA CYS A 31 -10.32 -16.36 -4.81
C CYS A 31 -11.28 -16.69 -3.67
N ASP A 32 -11.74 -17.94 -3.61
CA ASP A 32 -12.49 -18.41 -2.45
C ASP A 32 -11.59 -18.31 -1.20
N PRO A 33 -12.13 -17.85 -0.05
CA PRO A 33 -11.36 -17.85 1.18
C PRO A 33 -10.97 -19.29 1.55
N PRO A 34 -9.79 -19.50 2.15
CA PRO A 34 -9.37 -20.83 2.59
C PRO A 34 -10.40 -21.40 3.57
N LYS A 35 -10.81 -22.67 3.35
CA LYS A 35 -11.85 -23.34 4.15
C LYS A 35 -11.28 -23.99 5.40
N SER A 36 -9.96 -24.22 5.44
CA SER A 36 -9.26 -24.83 6.57
C SER A 36 -7.80 -24.36 6.66
N GLN A 37 -7.17 -24.56 7.83
CA GLN A 37 -5.76 -24.21 8.08
C GLN A 37 -4.78 -24.93 7.13
N SER A 38 -5.10 -26.15 6.68
CA SER A 38 -4.27 -26.90 5.73
C SER A 38 -4.29 -26.33 4.31
N ASP A 39 -5.29 -25.50 3.98
CA ASP A 39 -5.40 -24.88 2.66
C ASP A 39 -4.60 -23.57 2.56
N MET A 40 -4.02 -23.11 3.67
CA MET A 40 -3.37 -21.82 3.76
C MET A 40 -1.87 -21.93 3.52
N ASN A 41 -1.35 -21.08 2.64
CA ASN A 41 0.09 -20.90 2.49
C ASN A 41 0.62 -20.05 3.66
N SER A 42 1.59 -20.59 4.40
CA SER A 42 2.15 -19.92 5.58
C SER A 42 3.07 -18.75 5.26
N PHE A 43 3.65 -18.73 4.04
CA PHE A 43 4.75 -17.84 3.65
C PHE A 43 5.88 -17.81 4.70
N LEU A 44 6.00 -18.88 5.49
CA LEU A 44 6.97 -19.06 6.56
C LEU A 44 8.14 -19.88 6.02
N TRP A 45 9.31 -19.27 5.94
CA TRP A 45 10.54 -19.95 5.56
C TRP A 45 11.24 -20.45 6.82
N THR A 46 11.74 -21.69 6.76
CA THR A 46 12.50 -22.29 7.86
C THR A 46 13.96 -22.44 7.46
N VAL A 47 14.85 -21.82 8.22
CA VAL A 47 16.30 -22.00 8.11
C VAL A 47 16.72 -23.06 9.13
N LYS A 48 17.10 -24.23 8.62
CA LYS A 48 17.53 -25.35 9.45
C LYS A 48 18.98 -25.19 9.86
N HIS A 49 19.27 -25.50 11.12
CA HIS A 49 20.63 -25.56 11.65
C HIS A 49 20.97 -27.00 12.04
N PRO A 50 22.26 -27.40 11.99
CA PRO A 50 22.70 -28.65 12.59
C PRO A 50 22.37 -28.70 14.08
N ALA A 51 22.05 -29.89 14.59
CA ALA A 51 21.89 -30.08 16.02
C ALA A 51 23.17 -29.63 16.77
N PRO A 52 23.06 -28.97 17.94
CA PRO A 52 21.87 -28.82 18.78
C PRO A 52 21.09 -27.51 18.60
N TYR A 53 21.35 -26.72 17.55
CA TYR A 53 20.76 -25.38 17.41
C TYR A 53 19.30 -25.45 16.91
N PRO A 54 18.37 -24.66 17.49
CA PRO A 54 16.99 -24.59 17.01
C PRO A 54 16.92 -23.91 15.63
N PRO A 55 15.90 -24.20 14.80
CA PRO A 55 15.72 -23.54 13.51
C PRO A 55 15.44 -22.04 13.69
N SER A 56 15.76 -21.27 12.65
CA SER A 56 15.31 -19.87 12.51
C SER A 56 14.17 -19.79 11.50
N TYR A 57 13.33 -18.77 11.63
CA TYR A 57 12.19 -18.56 10.73
C TYR A 57 12.25 -17.18 10.10
N LEU A 58 11.83 -17.08 8.84
CA LEU A 58 11.59 -15.82 8.15
C LEU A 58 10.12 -15.77 7.75
N PHE A 59 9.44 -14.71 8.19
CA PHE A 59 8.03 -14.49 7.93
C PHE A 59 7.85 -13.08 7.37
N GLY A 60 7.38 -12.99 6.13
CA GLY A 60 7.10 -11.70 5.50
C GLY A 60 5.82 -11.10 6.07
N THR A 61 5.85 -9.82 6.42
CA THR A 61 4.67 -9.08 6.85
C THR A 61 4.20 -8.11 5.76
N ILE A 62 2.96 -7.66 5.89
CA ILE A 62 2.42 -6.55 5.11
C ILE A 62 1.93 -5.48 6.08
N HIS A 63 2.17 -4.20 5.77
CA HIS A 63 1.76 -3.06 6.60
C HIS A 63 0.25 -2.81 6.50
N VAL A 64 -0.52 -3.71 7.07
CA VAL A 64 -1.98 -3.62 7.20
C VAL A 64 -2.39 -3.88 8.64
N PRO A 65 -3.53 -3.34 9.09
CA PRO A 65 -4.04 -3.61 10.45
C PRO A 65 -4.10 -5.11 10.72
N TYR A 66 -3.56 -5.56 11.85
CA TYR A 66 -3.45 -6.99 12.15
C TYR A 66 -4.83 -7.69 12.11
N THR A 67 -5.89 -6.99 12.52
CA THR A 67 -7.27 -7.52 12.52
C THR A 67 -7.80 -7.86 11.13
N ARG A 68 -7.25 -7.27 10.06
CA ARG A 68 -7.64 -7.62 8.68
C ARG A 68 -7.02 -8.93 8.20
N VAL A 69 -5.94 -9.38 8.83
CA VAL A 69 -5.12 -10.50 8.33
C VAL A 69 -4.92 -11.62 9.33
N TRP A 70 -5.18 -11.41 10.62
CA TRP A 70 -4.85 -12.35 11.68
C TRP A 70 -5.47 -13.74 11.51
N ASP A 71 -6.73 -13.79 11.06
CA ASP A 71 -7.43 -15.05 10.79
C ASP A 71 -6.88 -15.76 9.55
N PHE A 72 -6.20 -15.01 8.68
CA PHE A 72 -5.53 -15.51 7.48
C PHE A 72 -4.05 -15.82 7.69
N ILE A 73 -3.54 -15.75 8.93
CA ILE A 73 -2.20 -16.21 9.29
C ILE A 73 -2.28 -17.66 9.81
N PRO A 74 -1.60 -18.62 9.17
CA PRO A 74 -1.66 -20.02 9.58
C PRO A 74 -1.10 -20.27 10.98
N ASP A 75 -1.66 -21.27 11.66
CA ASP A 75 -1.25 -21.64 13.02
C ASP A 75 0.21 -22.09 13.09
N VAL A 76 0.78 -22.61 12.00
CA VAL A 76 2.22 -22.92 11.93
C VAL A 76 3.08 -21.68 12.14
N SER A 77 2.70 -20.54 11.56
CA SER A 77 3.40 -19.27 11.72
C SER A 77 3.20 -18.70 13.12
N LYS A 78 1.98 -18.78 13.66
CA LYS A 78 1.67 -18.38 15.05
C LYS A 78 2.46 -19.20 16.06
N ARG A 79 2.55 -20.53 15.87
CA ARG A 79 3.37 -21.41 16.71
C ARG A 79 4.85 -21.09 16.60
N ALA A 80 5.38 -20.88 15.40
CA ALA A 80 6.78 -20.49 15.21
C ALA A 80 7.13 -19.20 15.97
N PHE A 81 6.25 -18.19 15.92
CA PHE A 81 6.36 -16.97 16.71
C PHE A 81 6.31 -17.26 18.23
N GLN A 82 5.33 -18.05 18.68
CA GLN A 82 5.17 -18.40 20.10
C GLN A 82 6.39 -19.12 20.66
N THR A 83 6.99 -20.06 19.92
CA THR A 83 8.14 -20.85 20.37
C THR A 83 9.48 -20.14 20.25
N SER A 84 9.57 -19.10 19.42
CA SER A 84 10.81 -18.34 19.24
C SER A 84 11.13 -17.49 20.47
N THR A 85 12.36 -17.54 20.96
CA THR A 85 12.82 -16.71 22.09
C THR A 85 13.33 -15.34 21.65
N ASN A 86 13.74 -15.21 20.39
CA ASN A 86 14.19 -13.95 19.79
C ASN A 86 13.33 -13.67 18.55
N VAL A 87 12.88 -12.44 18.38
CA VAL A 87 12.08 -11.99 17.22
C VAL A 87 12.61 -10.65 16.76
N PHE A 88 12.98 -10.55 15.48
CA PHE A 88 13.49 -9.31 14.91
C PHE A 88 12.56 -8.83 13.79
N PHE A 89 12.34 -7.52 13.74
CA PHE A 89 11.48 -6.85 12.76
C PHE A 89 12.35 -6.01 11.82
N GLU A 90 11.77 -5.54 10.71
CA GLU A 90 12.47 -4.64 9.79
C GLU A 90 12.96 -3.40 10.53
N LEU A 91 12.06 -2.71 11.22
CA LEU A 91 12.35 -1.55 12.07
C LEU A 91 11.81 -1.76 13.48
N ASP A 92 12.42 -1.07 14.45
CA ASP A 92 11.89 -0.99 15.80
C ASP A 92 10.80 0.09 15.87
N LEU A 93 9.57 -0.30 15.55
CA LEU A 93 8.41 0.59 15.60
C LEU A 93 7.91 0.87 17.04
N THR A 94 8.55 0.28 18.06
CA THR A 94 8.26 0.56 19.47
C THR A 94 9.10 1.73 19.99
N ASP A 95 10.26 1.98 19.38
CA ASP A 95 11.14 3.10 19.70
C ASP A 95 10.62 4.44 19.11
N PRO A 96 10.29 5.44 19.96
CA PRO A 96 9.88 6.77 19.49
C PRO A 96 10.92 7.47 18.60
N LEU A 97 12.22 7.18 18.78
CA LEU A 97 13.26 7.76 17.95
C LEU A 97 13.20 7.23 16.51
N THR A 98 12.95 5.95 16.32
CA THR A 98 12.70 5.35 14.99
C THR A 98 11.53 6.02 14.30
N ILE A 99 10.40 6.18 15.01
CA ILE A 99 9.21 6.85 14.47
C ILE A 99 9.49 8.31 14.10
N SER A 100 10.25 9.03 14.92
CA SER A 100 10.65 10.43 14.66
C SER A 100 11.54 10.55 13.41
N LYS A 101 12.52 9.66 13.27
CA LYS A 101 13.40 9.61 12.08
C LYS A 101 12.62 9.26 10.81
N LEU A 102 11.73 8.27 10.87
CA LEU A 102 10.85 7.92 9.75
C LEU A 102 9.99 9.12 9.34
N THR A 103 9.37 9.80 10.31
CA THR A 103 8.56 10.99 10.03
C THR A 103 9.38 12.08 9.35
N SER A 104 10.59 12.33 9.84
CA SER A 104 11.50 13.33 9.28
C SER A 104 11.94 12.98 7.86
N CYS A 105 12.15 11.69 7.56
CA CYS A 105 12.59 11.23 6.26
C CYS A 105 11.54 11.43 5.16
N GLN A 106 10.26 11.55 5.52
CA GLN A 106 9.18 11.83 4.57
C GLN A 106 9.19 13.27 4.06
N LEU A 107 9.90 14.17 4.74
CA LEU A 107 9.83 15.61 4.49
C LEU A 107 10.78 16.04 3.36
N LEU A 108 10.35 17.07 2.65
CA LEU A 108 11.16 17.85 1.75
C LEU A 108 12.24 18.62 2.54
N PRO A 109 13.37 18.96 1.91
CA PRO A 109 14.35 19.87 2.48
C PRO A 109 13.72 21.16 3.01
N HIS A 110 14.43 21.83 3.92
CA HIS A 110 13.96 23.11 4.46
C HIS A 110 13.80 24.16 3.35
N GLY A 111 12.69 24.89 3.38
CA GLY A 111 12.36 25.92 2.38
C GLY A 111 11.61 25.41 1.15
N GLU A 112 11.57 24.08 0.92
CA GLU A 112 10.81 23.48 -0.17
C GLU A 112 9.40 23.05 0.27
N ASN A 113 8.47 23.06 -0.69
CA ASN A 113 7.11 22.58 -0.52
C ASN A 113 6.58 21.98 -1.84
N LEU A 114 5.46 21.27 -1.77
CA LEU A 114 4.87 20.63 -2.95
C LEU A 114 4.30 21.60 -3.97
N GLN A 115 3.97 22.84 -3.60
CA GLN A 115 3.44 23.83 -4.53
C GLN A 115 4.49 24.22 -5.58
N THR A 116 5.78 24.22 -5.21
CA THR A 116 6.89 24.53 -6.12
C THR A 116 7.32 23.33 -6.97
N LEU A 117 6.97 22.11 -6.56
CA LEU A 117 7.39 20.88 -7.23
C LEU A 117 6.31 20.26 -8.14
N LEU A 118 5.04 20.39 -7.76
CA LEU A 118 3.93 19.80 -8.51
C LEU A 118 3.38 20.76 -9.57
N PRO A 119 2.93 20.25 -10.73
CA PRO A 119 2.13 21.05 -11.66
C PRO A 119 0.92 21.66 -10.96
N ARG A 120 0.61 22.93 -11.27
CA ARG A 120 -0.43 23.71 -10.59
C ARG A 120 -1.80 23.01 -10.54
N ASP A 121 -2.18 22.32 -11.61
CA ASP A 121 -3.43 21.55 -11.66
C ASP A 121 -3.43 20.34 -10.75
N LEU A 122 -2.30 19.62 -10.66
CA LEU A 122 -2.15 18.46 -9.79
C LEU A 122 -2.20 18.88 -8.31
N TYR A 123 -1.47 19.94 -7.95
CA TYR A 123 -1.53 20.50 -6.59
C TYR A 123 -2.96 20.92 -6.21
N ARG A 124 -3.70 21.58 -7.12
CA ARG A 124 -5.11 21.94 -6.89
C ARG A 124 -6.02 20.72 -6.71
N ARG A 125 -5.82 19.66 -7.51
CA ARG A 125 -6.58 18.39 -7.39
C ARG A 125 -6.31 17.72 -6.04
N LEU A 126 -5.04 17.61 -5.66
CA LEU A 126 -4.62 17.06 -4.38
C LEU A 126 -5.24 17.83 -3.21
N LYS A 127 -5.13 19.16 -3.21
CA LYS A 127 -5.73 20.00 -2.16
C LYS A 127 -7.24 19.76 -2.03
N ARG A 128 -7.99 19.79 -3.14
CA ARG A 128 -9.44 19.52 -3.12
C ARG A 128 -9.77 18.14 -2.58
N HIS A 129 -8.98 17.13 -2.94
CA HIS A 129 -9.18 15.77 -2.45
C HIS A 129 -8.94 15.67 -0.93
N LEU A 130 -7.89 16.31 -0.42
CA LEU A 130 -7.62 16.36 1.03
C LEU A 130 -8.69 17.16 1.79
N ASP A 131 -9.21 18.25 1.21
CA ASP A 131 -10.33 19.01 1.76
C ASP A 131 -11.60 18.12 1.84
N TYR A 132 -11.87 17.31 0.81
CA TYR A 132 -12.95 16.32 0.81
C TYR A 132 -12.75 15.26 1.90
N VAL A 133 -11.56 14.64 1.97
CA VAL A 133 -11.25 13.62 2.99
C VAL A 133 -11.44 14.19 4.40
N LYS A 134 -10.94 15.41 4.65
CA LYS A 134 -11.13 16.09 5.94
C LYS A 134 -12.60 16.27 6.29
N HIS A 135 -13.42 16.66 5.31
CA HIS A 135 -14.87 16.77 5.49
C HIS A 135 -15.55 15.42 5.75
N MET A 136 -15.05 14.34 5.15
CA MET A 136 -15.61 13.00 5.29
C MET A 136 -15.18 12.27 6.57
N MET A 137 -14.04 12.65 7.18
CA MET A 137 -13.50 12.02 8.38
C MET A 137 -14.54 11.79 9.50
N PRO A 138 -15.38 12.77 9.89
CA PRO A 138 -16.41 12.55 10.90
C PRO A 138 -17.42 11.45 10.54
N TYR A 139 -17.67 11.18 9.26
CA TYR A 139 -18.62 10.14 8.82
C TYR A 139 -17.98 8.77 8.70
N TRP A 140 -16.69 8.71 8.36
CA TRP A 140 -15.94 7.45 8.24
C TRP A 140 -15.49 6.89 9.59
N MET A 141 -15.29 7.75 10.60
CA MET A 141 -14.86 7.29 11.92
C MET A 141 -15.90 6.43 12.64
N THR A 142 -15.40 5.42 13.37
CA THR A 142 -16.22 4.51 14.17
C THR A 142 -16.54 5.11 15.54
N ALA A 143 -17.57 4.58 16.20
CA ALA A 143 -17.91 4.98 17.58
C ALA A 143 -16.79 4.61 18.57
N ASP A 144 -16.14 3.46 18.38
CA ASP A 144 -15.00 3.01 19.20
C ASP A 144 -13.81 3.97 19.10
N GLN A 145 -13.44 4.42 17.90
CA GLN A 145 -12.39 5.42 17.72
C GLN A 145 -12.68 6.71 18.50
N ARG A 146 -13.92 7.21 18.43
CA ARG A 146 -14.35 8.38 19.20
C ARG A 146 -14.32 8.13 20.71
N GLY A 147 -14.76 6.94 21.14
CA GLY A 147 -14.73 6.52 22.55
C GLY A 147 -13.32 6.44 23.14
N ARG A 148 -12.30 6.21 22.30
CA ARG A 148 -10.87 6.25 22.66
C ARG A 148 -10.25 7.65 22.60
N GLY A 149 -11.04 8.69 22.37
CA GLY A 149 -10.58 10.07 22.31
C GLY A 149 -9.96 10.50 20.97
N LEU A 150 -10.15 9.73 19.89
CA LEU A 150 -9.77 10.17 18.55
C LEU A 150 -10.84 11.09 17.98
N TYR A 151 -10.46 12.31 17.60
CA TYR A 151 -11.33 13.28 16.92
C TYR A 151 -10.96 13.42 15.45
N ALA A 152 -11.92 13.78 14.59
CA ALA A 152 -11.74 13.84 13.14
C ALA A 152 -10.56 14.74 12.71
N ASP A 153 -10.46 15.95 13.27
CA ASP A 153 -9.35 16.87 12.95
C ASP A 153 -8.01 16.34 13.46
N TYR A 154 -8.00 15.73 14.65
CA TYR A 154 -6.79 15.11 15.20
C TYR A 154 -6.32 13.96 14.31
N LEU A 155 -7.23 13.07 13.92
CA LEU A 155 -6.92 11.93 13.07
C LEU A 155 -6.47 12.36 11.67
N PHE A 156 -7.14 13.35 11.08
CA PHE A 156 -6.72 13.94 9.81
C PHE A 156 -5.32 14.53 9.90
N ASN A 157 -5.03 15.33 10.95
CA ASN A 157 -3.71 15.93 11.14
C ASN A 157 -2.63 14.87 11.41
N ALA A 158 -2.96 13.78 12.11
CA ALA A 158 -2.04 12.67 12.34
C ALA A 158 -1.64 11.95 11.04
N ILE A 159 -2.53 11.88 10.05
CA ILE A 159 -2.27 11.17 8.79
C ILE A 159 -1.72 12.13 7.71
N ALA A 160 -2.40 13.25 7.51
CA ALA A 160 -2.19 14.17 6.40
C ALA A 160 -1.79 15.60 6.83
N GLY A 161 -1.49 15.80 8.11
CA GLY A 161 -0.92 17.06 8.59
C GLY A 161 0.38 17.38 7.87
N ASN A 162 0.59 18.67 7.60
CA ASN A 162 1.78 19.18 6.90
C ASN A 162 2.08 18.46 5.58
N TRP A 163 1.06 17.94 4.89
CA TRP A 163 1.24 17.22 3.62
C TRP A 163 2.02 18.02 2.58
N GLU A 164 1.91 19.35 2.59
CA GLU A 164 2.65 20.25 1.69
C GLU A 164 4.17 20.17 1.84
N ARG A 165 4.65 19.69 3.00
CA ARG A 165 6.07 19.50 3.29
C ARG A 165 6.53 18.07 3.03
N LYS A 166 5.65 17.12 2.70
CA LYS A 166 6.04 15.75 2.39
C LYS A 166 6.57 15.65 0.96
N ARG A 167 7.50 14.74 0.71
CA ARG A 167 7.98 14.46 -0.66
C ARG A 167 6.83 13.81 -1.48
N PRO A 168 6.86 13.95 -2.81
CA PRO A 168 5.77 13.47 -3.68
C PRO A 168 5.39 12.00 -3.49
N VAL A 169 6.37 11.10 -3.38
CA VAL A 169 6.11 9.67 -3.17
C VAL A 169 5.35 9.42 -1.86
N TRP A 170 5.69 10.13 -0.79
CA TRP A 170 5.03 9.99 0.51
C TRP A 170 3.62 10.55 0.49
N VAL A 171 3.36 11.63 -0.26
CA VAL A 171 2.00 12.11 -0.48
C VAL A 171 1.17 11.13 -1.27
N MET A 172 1.74 10.51 -2.30
CA MET A 172 1.04 9.48 -3.07
C MET A 172 0.64 8.29 -2.17
N LEU A 173 1.59 7.74 -1.40
CA LEU A 173 1.32 6.66 -0.44
C LEU A 173 0.30 7.07 0.62
N MET A 174 0.40 8.30 1.13
CA MET A 174 -0.55 8.86 2.08
C MET A 174 -1.96 8.92 1.48
N VAL A 175 -2.14 9.50 0.29
CA VAL A 175 -3.44 9.59 -0.40
C VAL A 175 -4.03 8.21 -0.65
N ASN A 176 -3.19 7.24 -1.01
CA ASN A 176 -3.60 5.84 -1.20
C ASN A 176 -4.12 5.17 0.09
N SER A 177 -3.84 5.76 1.26
CA SER A 177 -4.26 5.30 2.58
C SER A 177 -5.37 6.15 3.23
N LEU A 178 -6.05 6.98 2.43
CA LEU A 178 -7.13 7.88 2.85
C LEU A 178 -8.51 7.44 2.34
N THR A 179 -8.78 6.13 2.34
CA THR A 179 -10.11 5.57 2.05
C THR A 179 -10.96 5.47 3.32
N GLU A 180 -12.28 5.33 3.19
CA GLU A 180 -13.16 5.06 4.33
C GLU A 180 -12.71 3.82 5.12
N SER A 181 -12.37 2.74 4.42
CA SER A 181 -11.91 1.50 5.04
C SER A 181 -10.65 1.71 5.87
N ASP A 182 -9.69 2.47 5.34
CA ASP A 182 -8.42 2.76 6.02
C ASP A 182 -8.59 3.72 7.19
N VAL A 183 -9.49 4.68 7.09
CA VAL A 183 -9.85 5.56 8.21
C VAL A 183 -10.50 4.75 9.34
N ARG A 184 -11.43 3.84 9.02
CA ARG A 184 -12.11 2.97 9.99
C ARG A 184 -11.15 2.05 10.76
N SER A 185 -10.00 1.70 10.18
CA SER A 185 -9.00 0.83 10.81
C SER A 185 -7.90 1.60 11.57
N ARG A 186 -7.89 2.94 11.53
CA ARG A 186 -6.92 3.72 12.31
C ARG A 186 -7.10 3.48 13.81
N GLY A 187 -5.98 3.45 14.53
CA GLY A 187 -5.96 3.06 15.96
C GLY A 187 -5.81 1.55 16.18
N THR A 188 -5.92 0.73 15.14
CA THR A 188 -5.47 -0.67 15.15
C THR A 188 -4.00 -0.74 14.70
N PRO A 189 -3.11 -1.40 15.45
CA PRO A 189 -1.72 -1.57 15.01
C PRO A 189 -1.63 -2.38 13.71
N VAL A 190 -0.66 -2.03 12.88
CA VAL A 190 -0.23 -2.87 11.76
C VAL A 190 0.40 -4.17 12.27
N LEU A 191 0.41 -5.23 11.46
CA LEU A 191 0.78 -6.59 11.89
C LEU A 191 2.18 -6.68 12.52
N ASP A 192 3.16 -6.03 11.92
CA ASP A 192 4.53 -5.86 12.42
C ASP A 192 4.57 -5.25 13.82
N LEU A 193 3.92 -4.11 14.03
CA LEU A 193 3.85 -3.46 15.34
C LEU A 193 3.10 -4.31 16.36
N PHE A 194 2.00 -4.96 15.96
CA PHE A 194 1.26 -5.87 16.83
C PHE A 194 2.14 -7.04 17.31
N LEU A 195 2.86 -7.68 16.39
CA LEU A 195 3.77 -8.78 16.72
C LEU A 195 4.93 -8.31 17.60
N ALA A 196 5.46 -7.10 17.39
CA ALA A 196 6.48 -6.52 18.25
C ALA A 196 5.97 -6.30 19.68
N GLN A 197 4.79 -5.70 19.83
CA GLN A 197 4.12 -5.50 21.12
C GLN A 197 3.85 -6.83 21.83
N GLU A 198 3.40 -7.85 21.10
CA GLU A 198 3.19 -9.19 21.67
C GLU A 198 4.50 -9.86 22.06
N ALA A 199 5.58 -9.68 21.30
CA ALA A 199 6.89 -10.21 21.63
C ALA A 199 7.43 -9.60 22.93
N ASP A 200 7.30 -8.28 23.09
CA ASP A 200 7.65 -7.58 24.32
C ASP A 200 6.79 -8.04 25.51
N ARG A 201 5.47 -8.17 25.31
CA ARG A 201 4.53 -8.69 26.33
C ARG A 201 4.90 -10.09 26.80
N MET A 202 5.45 -10.91 25.90
CA MET A 202 5.92 -12.27 26.18
C MET A 202 7.35 -12.32 26.74
N GLY A 203 8.03 -11.18 26.91
CA GLY A 203 9.42 -11.13 27.39
C GLY A 203 10.43 -11.75 26.41
N LYS A 204 10.12 -11.75 25.11
CA LYS A 204 11.05 -12.21 24.07
C LYS A 204 12.12 -11.14 23.85
N ARG A 205 13.29 -11.56 23.35
CA ARG A 205 14.30 -10.60 22.89
C ARG A 205 13.87 -10.03 21.53
N THR A 206 13.71 -8.71 21.47
CA THR A 206 13.31 -7.98 20.25
C THR A 206 14.45 -7.14 19.68
N GLY A 207 14.32 -6.75 18.42
CA GLY A 207 15.26 -5.84 17.74
C GLY A 207 14.89 -5.56 16.30
N ALA A 208 15.65 -4.68 15.66
CA ALA A 208 15.51 -4.31 14.25
C ALA A 208 16.65 -4.87 13.39
N VAL A 209 16.34 -5.29 12.16
CA VAL A 209 17.36 -5.73 11.19
C VAL A 209 17.81 -4.61 10.25
N GLU A 210 17.02 -3.55 10.10
CA GLU A 210 17.30 -2.42 9.23
C GLU A 210 17.42 -1.11 10.01
N ARG A 211 18.03 -0.12 9.37
CA ARG A 211 18.03 1.28 9.80
C ARG A 211 16.98 2.07 9.04
N VAL A 212 16.51 3.16 9.64
CA VAL A 212 15.54 4.08 9.01
C VAL A 212 16.05 4.59 7.67
N GLU A 213 17.34 4.86 7.55
CA GLU A 213 17.95 5.35 6.32
C GLU A 213 17.80 4.36 5.16
N GLU A 214 17.83 3.04 5.42
CA GLU A 214 17.71 1.98 4.42
C GLU A 214 16.29 1.91 3.82
N GLN A 215 15.28 2.31 4.58
CA GLN A 215 13.88 2.40 4.14
C GLN A 215 13.59 3.71 3.40
N CYS A 216 14.18 4.81 3.86
CA CYS A 216 13.89 6.12 3.31
C CYS A 216 14.68 6.42 2.02
N HIS A 217 15.92 5.93 1.88
CA HIS A 217 16.75 6.22 0.70
C HIS A 217 16.11 5.77 -0.63
N PRO A 218 15.59 4.53 -0.75
CA PRO A 218 14.96 4.07 -1.98
C PRO A 218 13.79 4.94 -2.40
N LEU A 219 12.93 5.33 -1.45
CA LEU A 219 11.76 6.16 -1.71
C LEU A 219 12.15 7.60 -2.05
N ASN A 220 13.08 8.18 -1.30
CA ASN A 220 13.51 9.57 -1.47
C ASN A 220 14.38 9.78 -2.71
N GLY A 221 14.96 8.71 -3.27
CA GLY A 221 15.70 8.72 -4.53
C GLY A 221 14.83 8.71 -5.78
N LEU A 222 13.51 8.48 -5.65
CA LEU A 222 12.59 8.47 -6.79
C LEU A 222 12.36 9.88 -7.34
N ASN A 223 12.61 10.05 -8.63
CA ASN A 223 12.31 11.29 -9.36
C ASN A 223 10.87 11.28 -9.92
N PHE A 224 10.30 12.45 -10.18
CA PHE A 224 8.97 12.64 -10.74
C PHE A 224 8.71 11.89 -12.04
N SER A 225 9.73 11.75 -12.89
CA SER A 225 9.65 10.98 -14.14
C SER A 225 9.40 9.49 -13.87
N GLN A 226 10.02 8.93 -12.83
CA GLN A 226 9.84 7.53 -12.40
C GLN A 226 8.48 7.33 -11.72
N VAL A 227 7.95 8.36 -11.07
CA VAL A 227 6.61 8.33 -10.46
C VAL A 227 5.51 8.39 -11.53
N ARG A 228 5.77 9.03 -12.69
CA ARG A 228 4.81 9.16 -13.80
C ARG A 228 4.63 7.90 -14.65
N ASP A 229 5.65 7.06 -14.76
CA ASP A 229 5.56 5.84 -15.58
C ASP A 229 4.87 4.73 -14.78
N GLY A 230 3.63 4.43 -15.15
CA GLY A 230 2.80 3.33 -14.60
C GLY A 230 3.44 1.94 -14.63
N THR A 231 4.58 1.78 -15.30
CA THR A 231 5.36 0.54 -15.39
C THR A 231 6.26 0.30 -14.17
N THR A 232 6.73 1.33 -13.47
CA THR A 232 7.58 1.16 -12.28
C THR A 232 6.78 0.59 -11.10
N TRP A 233 5.47 0.84 -11.05
CA TRP A 233 4.58 0.45 -9.96
C TRP A 233 4.13 -1.02 -9.98
N ARG A 234 4.18 -1.67 -11.15
CA ARG A 234 3.97 -3.12 -11.30
C ARG A 234 4.94 -3.96 -10.49
N GLY A 235 6.17 -3.46 -10.28
CA GLY A 235 7.23 -4.17 -9.55
C GLY A 235 7.11 -4.12 -8.02
N TRP A 236 6.33 -3.19 -7.47
CA TRP A 236 6.22 -2.95 -6.02
C TRP A 236 4.89 -3.43 -5.41
N GLY A 237 4.09 -4.21 -6.14
CA GLY A 237 2.83 -4.77 -5.63
C GLY A 237 1.71 -3.75 -5.34
N LEU A 238 1.86 -2.50 -5.82
CA LEU A 238 0.91 -1.39 -5.57
C LEU A 238 -0.28 -1.35 -6.55
N ASP A 239 -0.30 -2.21 -7.57
CA ASP A 239 -1.42 -2.36 -8.52
C ASP A 239 -2.73 -2.87 -7.87
N MET A 240 -2.68 -3.35 -6.62
CA MET A 240 -3.89 -3.79 -5.92
C MET A 240 -4.73 -2.64 -5.34
N ILE A 241 -4.26 -1.39 -5.39
CA ILE A 241 -4.94 -0.26 -4.72
C ILE A 241 -5.38 0.86 -5.69
N ILE A 242 -4.74 1.01 -6.86
CA ILE A 242 -5.09 2.08 -7.81
C ILE A 242 -5.92 1.53 -8.99
N GLY A 243 -7.12 1.05 -8.65
CA GLY A 243 -8.23 1.13 -9.59
C GLY A 243 -8.78 2.56 -9.56
N MET A 244 -8.14 3.49 -10.27
CA MET A 244 -8.78 4.78 -10.59
C MET A 244 -9.97 4.48 -11.50
N GLY A 245 -11.13 4.26 -10.89
CA GLY A 245 -12.41 4.36 -11.56
C GLY A 245 -12.61 5.78 -12.01
N ASP A 246 -12.95 5.95 -13.28
CA ASP A 246 -13.40 7.19 -13.85
C ASP A 246 -14.57 7.75 -13.02
N ILE A 247 -14.39 8.96 -12.50
CA ILE A 247 -15.46 9.89 -12.11
C ILE A 247 -15.21 11.19 -12.86
#